data_AF-A0A223SBS2-F1
#
_entry.id   AF-A0A223SBS2-F1
#
_cell.length_a   1.000
_cell.length_b   1.000
_cell.length_c   1.000
_cell.angle_alpha   90.00
_cell.angle_beta   90.00
_cell.angle_gamma   90.00
#
_symmetry.space_group_name_H-M   'P 1'
#
loop_
_entity.id
_entity.type
_entity.pdbx_description
1 polymer ?
#
loop_
_entity_poly.entity_id
_entity_poly.type
_entity_poly.pdbx_seq_one_letter_code
_entity_poly.pdbx_strand_id
1 'polypeptide(L)'
;MADSAQSQPYIRGYQAEGGVWTDIGSHRGRPGSWVAVACIFVGFALGGLSLVLGMSWWLLGAGAALILIGAVLSLVTDIFTDVVLDDPHYEPEEPHETPLHKIKQREREMAVGDEM
;
A
#
# COMPACT_ATOMS: atom_id res chain seq x y z
N MET A 1 -0.95 -18.35 37.96
CA MET A 1 0.24 -17.72 37.34
C MET A 1 0.69 -18.67 36.23
N ALA A 2 -0.04 -18.65 35.11
CA ALA A 2 0.13 -19.60 34.02
C ALA A 2 0.42 -18.82 32.74
N ASP A 3 1.61 -19.09 32.25
CA ASP A 3 2.15 -19.00 30.90
C ASP A 3 1.33 -18.23 29.84
N SER A 4 1.80 -17.03 29.51
CA SER A 4 1.38 -16.22 28.37
C SER A 4 2.01 -16.73 27.06
N ALA A 5 1.98 -18.05 26.85
CA ALA A 5 2.56 -18.70 25.70
C ALA A 5 1.79 -18.34 24.42
N GLN A 6 2.35 -17.37 23.70
CA GLN A 6 2.37 -17.30 22.24
C GLN A 6 1.03 -17.10 21.53
N SER A 7 0.40 -15.93 21.71
CA SER A 7 -0.37 -15.33 20.62
C SER A 7 0.61 -14.81 19.56
N GLN A 8 1.15 -15.72 18.74
CA GLN A 8 1.93 -15.34 17.58
C GLN A 8 1.06 -14.43 16.70
N PRO A 9 1.48 -13.17 16.42
CA PRO A 9 0.75 -12.28 15.55
C PRO A 9 0.81 -12.87 14.14
N TYR A 10 -0.24 -13.58 13.77
CA TYR A 10 -0.37 -14.18 12.47
C TYR A 10 -0.83 -13.11 11.47
N ILE A 11 0.13 -12.40 10.87
CA ILE A 11 -0.16 -11.48 9.77
C ILE A 11 -0.50 -12.32 8.54
N ARG A 12 -1.79 -12.40 8.19
CA ARG A 12 -2.25 -12.99 6.91
C ARG A 12 -2.64 -11.86 5.96
N GLY A 13 -1.73 -11.49 5.08
CA GLY A 13 -2.01 -10.54 4.00
C GLY A 13 -0.79 -10.31 3.11
N TYR A 14 -1.00 -9.58 2.01
CA TYR A 14 -0.03 -9.17 0.99
C TYR A 14 1.21 -8.39 1.52
N GLN A 15 1.35 -8.23 2.83
CA GLN A 15 2.46 -7.54 3.52
C GLN A 15 3.84 -8.18 3.25
N ALA A 16 3.91 -9.43 2.81
CA ALA A 16 5.16 -10.14 2.55
C ALA A 16 5.71 -9.95 1.12
N GLU A 17 5.00 -9.28 0.21
CA GLU A 17 5.36 -9.28 -1.22
C GLU A 17 6.45 -8.28 -1.62
N GLY A 18 6.78 -7.28 -0.79
CA GLY A 18 7.76 -6.25 -1.19
C GLY A 18 9.24 -6.60 -0.95
N GLY A 19 9.54 -7.74 -0.33
CA GLY A 19 10.92 -8.15 -0.01
C GLY A 19 11.69 -7.12 0.82
N VAL A 20 13.01 -7.30 0.94
CA VAL A 20 13.95 -6.46 1.73
C VAL A 20 13.92 -4.95 1.37
N TRP A 21 13.22 -4.55 0.31
CA TRP A 21 13.09 -3.17 -0.18
C TRP A 21 11.81 -2.46 0.27
N THR A 22 10.96 -3.13 1.06
CA THR A 22 9.74 -2.51 1.58
C THR A 22 10.08 -1.72 2.83
N ASP A 23 10.01 -0.40 2.73
CA ASP A 23 10.06 0.48 3.91
C ASP A 23 8.72 0.36 4.64
N ILE A 24 8.61 -0.65 5.51
CA ILE A 24 7.47 -0.86 6.40
C ILE A 24 7.49 0.27 7.44
N GLY A 25 6.73 1.33 7.17
CA GLY A 25 6.57 2.46 8.09
C GLY A 25 6.44 3.85 7.46
N SER A 26 6.30 3.98 6.13
CA SER A 26 6.07 5.28 5.49
C SER A 26 4.64 5.42 5.01
N HIS A 27 3.84 6.21 5.73
CA HIS A 27 2.47 6.61 5.33
C HIS A 27 2.41 7.39 4.01
N ARG A 28 3.54 7.60 3.33
CA ARG A 28 3.61 8.40 2.12
C ARG A 28 3.50 7.57 0.84
N GLY A 29 3.40 6.25 0.88
CA GLY A 29 3.45 5.46 -0.36
C GLY A 29 4.84 5.48 -1.01
N ARG A 30 5.03 4.71 -2.06
CA ARG A 30 6.35 4.43 -2.65
C ARG A 30 6.93 5.70 -3.31
N PRO A 31 8.19 6.09 -3.01
CA PRO A 31 8.80 7.30 -3.58
C PRO A 31 8.75 7.38 -5.10
N GLY A 32 8.84 6.24 -5.79
CA GLY A 32 8.75 6.17 -7.25
C GLY A 32 7.41 6.66 -7.80
N SER A 33 6.30 6.32 -7.14
CA SER A 33 4.96 6.77 -7.54
C SER A 33 4.81 8.28 -7.40
N TRP A 34 5.41 8.89 -6.38
CA TRP A 34 5.42 10.35 -6.23
C TRP A 34 6.11 11.07 -7.37
N VAL A 35 7.16 10.47 -7.96
CA VAL A 35 7.80 11.04 -9.15
C VAL A 35 6.82 11.06 -10.31
N ALA A 36 6.07 9.98 -10.53
CA ALA A 36 5.05 9.91 -11.57
C ALA A 36 3.95 10.98 -11.34
N VAL A 37 3.44 11.11 -10.11
CA VAL A 37 2.45 12.13 -9.72
C VAL A 37 2.99 13.54 -9.99
N ALA A 38 4.21 13.83 -9.56
CA ALA A 38 4.82 15.14 -9.74
C ALA A 38 4.98 15.50 -11.22
N CYS A 39 5.42 14.57 -12.06
CA CYS A 39 5.52 14.79 -13.50
C CYS A 39 4.17 15.12 -14.13
N ILE A 40 3.12 14.35 -13.82
CA ILE A 40 1.77 14.59 -14.35
C ILE A 40 1.24 15.94 -13.85
N PHE A 41 1.41 16.24 -12.57
CA PHE A 41 0.94 17.49 -11.96
C PHE A 41 1.61 18.72 -12.58
N VAL A 42 2.93 18.71 -12.72
CA VAL A 42 3.66 19.81 -13.37
C VAL A 42 3.26 19.92 -14.84
N GLY A 43 3.12 18.80 -15.56
CA GLY A 43 2.67 18.80 -16.94
C GLY A 43 1.28 19.41 -17.11
N PHE A 44 0.34 19.07 -16.22
CA PHE A 44 -1.00 19.65 -16.20
C PHE A 44 -0.98 21.14 -15.88
N ALA A 45 -0.18 21.58 -14.89
CA ALA A 45 -0.03 22.98 -14.54
C ALA A 45 0.54 23.80 -15.70
N LEU A 46 1.56 23.30 -16.40
CA LEU A 46 2.12 23.95 -17.60
C LEU A 46 1.11 23.99 -18.76
N GLY A 47 0.32 22.93 -18.93
CA GLY A 47 -0.77 22.90 -19.91
C GLY A 47 -1.83 23.97 -19.62
N GLY A 48 -2.31 24.05 -18.38
CA GLY A 48 -3.25 25.09 -17.95
C GLY A 48 -2.68 26.51 -18.10
N LEU A 49 -1.41 26.70 -17.69
CA LEU A 49 -0.71 27.98 -17.84
C LEU A 49 -0.58 28.38 -19.31
N SER A 50 -0.34 27.43 -20.22
CA SER A 50 -0.30 27.68 -21.67
C SER A 50 -1.62 28.26 -22.19
N LEU A 51 -2.76 27.74 -21.73
CA LEU A 51 -4.08 28.22 -22.13
C LEU A 51 -4.31 29.66 -21.68
N VAL A 52 -3.91 29.99 -20.45
CA VAL A 52 -4.04 31.35 -19.90
C VAL A 52 -3.15 32.35 -20.65
N LEU A 53 -1.99 31.93 -21.13
CA LEU A 53 -1.04 32.78 -21.87
C LEU A 53 -1.36 32.89 -23.38
N GLY A 54 -2.61 32.64 -23.79
CA GLY A 54 -3.03 32.78 -25.18
C GLY A 54 -2.60 31.62 -26.07
N MET A 55 -2.66 30.39 -25.54
CA MET A 55 -2.30 29.16 -26.26
C MET A 55 -0.82 29.10 -26.65
N SER A 56 0.07 29.20 -25.65
CA SER A 56 1.50 29.04 -25.88
C SER A 56 1.86 27.59 -26.24
N TRP A 57 2.01 27.33 -27.54
CA TRP A 57 2.26 25.99 -28.09
C TRP A 57 3.49 25.29 -27.51
N TRP A 58 4.55 26.05 -27.17
CA TRP A 58 5.75 25.50 -26.51
C TRP A 58 5.47 25.00 -25.09
N LEU A 59 4.76 25.79 -24.26
CA LEU A 59 4.37 25.35 -22.92
C LEU A 59 3.37 24.19 -22.99
N LEU A 60 2.47 24.21 -23.98
CA LEU A 60 1.50 23.15 -24.19
C LEU A 60 2.21 21.83 -24.53
N GLY A 61 3.17 21.88 -25.46
CA GLY A 61 3.97 20.73 -25.86
C GLY A 61 4.82 20.18 -24.72
N ALA A 62 5.47 21.05 -23.94
CA ALA A 62 6.24 20.65 -22.77
C ALA A 62 5.36 20.01 -21.68
N GLY A 63 4.18 20.60 -21.41
CA GLY A 63 3.21 20.05 -20.48
C GLY A 63 2.69 18.67 -20.92
N ALA A 64 2.33 18.53 -22.20
CA ALA A 64 1.89 17.26 -22.76
C ALA A 64 2.98 16.17 -22.69
N ALA A 65 4.24 16.53 -23.01
CA ALA A 65 5.37 15.60 -22.90
C ALA A 65 5.58 15.12 -21.45
N LEU A 66 5.49 16.01 -20.46
CA LEU A 66 5.59 15.64 -19.04
C LEU A 66 4.45 14.72 -18.59
N ILE A 67 3.22 14.96 -19.05
CA ILE A 67 2.09 14.07 -18.77
C ILE A 67 2.35 12.67 -19.35
N LEU A 68 2.86 12.58 -20.59
CA LEU A 68 3.18 11.30 -21.21
C LEU A 68 4.29 10.55 -20.47
N ILE A 69 5.35 11.25 -20.07
CA ILE A 69 6.43 10.68 -19.24
C ILE A 69 5.85 10.18 -17.91
N GLY A 70 5.05 11.00 -17.24
CA GLY A 70 4.39 10.64 -15.99
C GLY A 70 3.46 9.44 -16.15
N ALA A 71 2.71 9.33 -17.24
CA ALA A 71 1.84 8.20 -17.52
C ALA A 71 2.64 6.89 -17.71
N VAL A 72 3.78 6.94 -18.40
CA VAL A 72 4.69 5.79 -18.51
C VAL A 72 5.25 5.42 -17.16
N LEU A 73 5.69 6.41 -16.36
CA LEU A 73 6.18 6.16 -15.01
C LEU A 73 5.12 5.52 -14.14
N SER A 74 3.85 5.96 -14.20
CA SER A 74 2.74 5.34 -13.47
C SER A 74 2.55 3.86 -13.80
N LEU A 75 2.72 3.47 -15.06
CA LEU A 75 2.67 2.06 -15.48
C LEU A 75 3.86 1.27 -14.92
N VAL A 76 5.07 1.83 -14.99
CA VAL A 76 6.30 1.16 -14.53
C VAL A 76 6.35 1.05 -13.01
N THR A 77 5.84 2.05 -12.28
CA THR A 77 5.81 2.03 -10.81
C THR A 77 4.65 1.22 -10.27
N ASP A 78 3.71 0.81 -11.14
CA ASP A 78 2.44 0.19 -10.77
C ASP A 78 1.71 1.02 -9.71
N ILE A 79 1.50 2.30 -10.03
CA ILE A 79 1.01 3.30 -9.07
C ILE A 79 -0.31 2.91 -8.39
N PHE A 80 -1.12 2.05 -9.02
CA PHE A 80 -2.39 1.61 -8.46
C PHE A 80 -2.24 0.55 -7.36
N THR A 81 -1.08 -0.10 -7.27
CA THR A 81 -0.73 -0.98 -6.14
C THR A 81 -0.03 -0.22 -5.01
N ASP A 82 0.26 1.06 -5.21
CA ASP A 82 0.83 1.92 -4.19
C ASP A 82 -0.25 2.36 -3.21
N VAL A 83 -0.59 1.45 -2.30
CA VAL A 83 -1.51 1.70 -1.19
C VAL A 83 -0.70 2.03 0.06
N VAL A 84 -1.10 3.11 0.74
CA VAL A 84 -0.61 3.39 2.08
C VAL A 84 -1.17 2.31 2.99
N LEU A 85 -0.30 1.39 3.41
CA LEU A 85 -0.65 0.39 4.40
C LEU A 85 -0.70 1.10 5.76
N ASP A 86 -1.79 0.88 6.49
CA ASP A 86 -1.81 1.22 7.91
C ASP A 86 -0.75 0.40 8.63
N ASP A 87 -0.13 1.01 9.64
CA ASP A 87 0.81 0.30 10.50
C ASP A 87 0.10 -0.90 11.14
N PRO A 88 0.81 -2.02 11.36
CA PRO A 88 0.22 -3.17 12.02
C PRO A 88 -0.31 -2.76 13.40
N HIS A 89 -1.63 -2.71 13.52
CA HIS A 89 -2.30 -2.47 14.79
C HIS A 89 -2.18 -3.72 15.67
N TYR A 90 -1.48 -3.60 16.81
CA TYR A 90 -1.39 -4.65 17.82
C TYR A 90 -2.57 -4.58 18.78
N GLU A 91 -3.78 -4.64 18.24
CA GLU A 91 -4.99 -4.72 19.06
C GLU A 91 -5.40 -6.19 19.22
N PRO A 92 -5.79 -6.61 20.44
CA PRO A 92 -6.35 -7.93 20.63
C PRO A 92 -7.60 -8.04 19.75
N GLU A 93 -7.64 -9.09 18.92
CA GLU A 93 -8.76 -9.40 18.04
C GLU A 93 -10.08 -9.31 18.83
N GLU A 94 -11.05 -8.55 18.32
CA GLU A 94 -12.34 -8.41 18.99
C GLU A 94 -12.94 -9.81 19.24
N PRO A 95 -13.41 -10.12 20.46
CA PRO A 95 -14.03 -11.40 20.76
C PRO A 95 -15.25 -11.63 19.85
N HIS A 96 -15.14 -12.55 18.91
CA HIS A 96 -16.21 -12.84 17.96
C HIS A 96 -16.67 -14.31 18.09
N GLU A 97 -17.96 -14.49 18.36
CA GLU A 97 -18.64 -15.77 18.60
C GLU A 97 -18.94 -16.56 17.31
N THR A 98 -18.15 -16.36 16.25
CA THR A 98 -18.46 -16.99 14.96
C THR A 98 -18.28 -18.51 15.02
N PRO A 99 -19.11 -19.30 14.29
CA PRO A 99 -18.97 -20.75 14.26
C PRO A 99 -17.58 -21.23 13.84
N LEU A 100 -16.91 -20.49 12.95
CA LEU A 100 -15.56 -20.82 12.49
C LEU A 100 -14.50 -20.64 13.58
N HIS A 101 -14.62 -19.60 14.40
CA HIS A 101 -13.72 -19.36 15.53
C HIS A 101 -13.76 -20.53 16.51
N LYS A 102 -14.98 -21.01 16.83
CA LYS A 102 -15.20 -22.16 17.73
C LYS A 102 -14.61 -23.47 17.17
N ILE A 103 -14.69 -23.68 15.87
CA ILE A 103 -14.10 -24.87 15.22
C ILE A 103 -12.57 -24.82 15.33
N LYS A 104 -11.96 -23.69 14.94
CA LYS A 104 -10.50 -23.52 14.99
C LYS A 104 -9.93 -23.61 16.40
N GLN A 105 -10.64 -23.06 17.38
CA GLN A 105 -10.23 -23.14 18.79
C GLN A 105 -10.21 -24.60 19.26
N ARG A 106 -11.27 -25.36 18.94
CA ARG A 106 -11.37 -26.77 19.29
C ARG A 106 -10.29 -27.62 18.62
N GLU A 107 -9.97 -27.33 17.36
CA GLU A 107 -8.87 -27.99 16.64
C GLU A 107 -7.50 -27.73 17.29
N ARG A 108 -7.25 -26.50 17.75
CA ARG A 108 -6.02 -26.16 18.49
C ARG A 108 -5.92 -26.92 19.81
N GLU A 109 -7.02 -26.97 20.56
CA GLU A 109 -7.09 -27.69 21.84
C GLU A 109 -6.83 -29.19 21.65
N MET A 110 -7.35 -29.79 20.58
CA MET A 110 -7.08 -31.20 20.24
C MET A 110 -5.62 -31.43 19.82
N ALA A 111 -5.03 -30.54 19.01
CA ALA A 111 -3.65 -30.67 18.57
C ALA A 111 -2.66 -30.56 19.74
N VAL A 112 -2.85 -29.61 20.65
CA VAL A 112 -2.00 -29.47 21.85
C VAL A 112 -2.14 -30.68 22.78
N GLY A 113 -3.33 -31.28 22.86
CA GLY A 113 -3.55 -32.48 23.66
C GLY A 113 -2.95 -33.76 23.07
N ASP A 114 -2.67 -33.80 21.76
CA ASP A 114 -2.02 -34.92 21.07
C ASP A 114 -0.48 -34.85 21.15
N GLU A 115 0.07 -33.65 21.36
CA GLU A 115 1.51 -33.41 21.55
C GLU A 115 2.00 -33.60 23.00
N MET A 116 1.09 -33.86 23.95
CA MET A 116 1.36 -34.00 25.40
C MET A 116 1.17 -35.44 25.89
#